data_AF-A0A9P3AWD1-F1
#
_entry.id   AF-A0A9P3AWD1-F1
#
_cell.length_a   1.000
_cell.length_b   1.000
_cell.length_c   1.000
_cell.angle_alpha   90.00
_cell.angle_beta   90.00
_cell.angle_gamma   90.00
#
_symmetry.space_group_name_H-M   'P 1'
#
loop_
_entity.id
_entity.type
_entity.pdbx_description
1 polymer ?
#
loop_
_entity_poly.entity_id
_entity_poly.type
_entity_poly.pdbx_seq_one_letter_code
_entity_poly.pdbx_strand_id
1 'polypeptide(L)'
;MDNDKTYSFKFSLFKDDLIKIKNKKEEIFGYFGGVHRSTGTIKIKSWHKPKEIDEGIGSRCLLDFRKFQVDVLGNYTEVKHEKRMPAYITRKDKKH
;
A
#
# COMPACT_ATOMS: atom_id res chain seq x y z
N MET A 1 -26.22 -6.17 7.17
CA MET A 1 -24.87 -5.57 7.08
C MET A 1 -24.74 -5.11 5.65
N ASP A 2 -25.28 -3.94 5.38
CA ASP A 2 -25.68 -3.52 4.04
C ASP A 2 -24.90 -2.26 3.67
N ASN A 3 -23.95 -2.40 2.73
CA ASN A 3 -23.54 -1.43 1.70
C ASN A 3 -22.17 -1.76 1.04
N ASP A 4 -21.89 -3.03 0.73
CA ASP A 4 -20.56 -3.47 0.23
C ASP A 4 -20.33 -3.32 -1.29
N LYS A 5 -21.06 -2.42 -1.98
CA LYS A 5 -20.92 -2.21 -3.45
C LYS A 5 -20.32 -0.86 -3.87
N THR A 6 -20.10 0.07 -2.94
CA THR A 6 -19.59 1.42 -3.28
C THR A 6 -18.06 1.53 -3.25
N TYR A 7 -17.38 0.59 -2.60
CA TYR A 7 -15.93 0.56 -2.48
C TYR A 7 -15.36 -0.65 -3.24
N SER A 8 -14.29 -0.42 -3.99
CA SER A 8 -13.52 -1.48 -4.66
C SER A 8 -12.22 -1.73 -3.91
N PHE A 9 -11.95 -2.99 -3.60
CA PHE A 9 -10.63 -3.39 -3.09
C PHE A 9 -9.58 -3.12 -4.16
N LYS A 10 -8.43 -2.55 -3.76
CA LYS A 10 -7.30 -2.27 -4.64
C LYS A 10 -6.16 -3.25 -4.39
N PHE A 11 -5.57 -3.20 -3.20
CA PHE A 11 -4.46 -4.04 -2.79
C PHE A 11 -4.33 -4.06 -1.27
N SER A 12 -3.56 -5.01 -0.75
CA SER A 12 -3.12 -5.05 0.64
C SER A 12 -1.72 -4.47 0.76
N LEU A 13 -1.45 -3.76 1.86
CA LEU A 13 -0.12 -3.23 2.17
C LEU A 13 0.50 -3.95 3.35
N PHE A 14 1.76 -4.32 3.18
CA PHE A 14 2.63 -4.87 4.20
C PHE A 14 3.85 -3.98 4.37
N LYS A 15 4.50 -4.14 5.52
CA LYS A 15 5.70 -3.37 5.84
C LYS A 15 6.75 -3.59 4.74
N ASP A 16 7.37 -2.48 4.32
CA ASP A 16 8.39 -2.42 3.28
C ASP A 16 7.90 -2.77 1.86
N ASP A 17 6.57 -2.76 1.62
CA ASP A 17 6.02 -2.72 0.25
C ASP A 17 6.43 -1.42 -0.46
N LEU A 18 6.84 -1.51 -1.72
CA LEU A 18 7.17 -0.33 -2.52
C LEU A 18 5.87 0.33 -3.00
N ILE A 19 5.72 1.62 -2.69
CA ILE A 19 4.52 2.38 -3.03
C ILE A 19 4.86 3.72 -3.65
N LYS A 20 3.93 4.17 -4.49
CA LYS A 20 3.94 5.51 -5.07
C LYS A 20 2.67 6.23 -4.68
N ILE A 21 2.84 7.39 -4.07
CA ILE A 21 1.76 8.24 -3.63
C ILE A 21 1.90 9.62 -4.27
N LYS A 22 0.82 10.13 -4.83
CA LYS A 22 0.75 11.50 -5.33
C LYS A 22 -0.34 12.27 -4.60
N ASN A 23 0.01 13.41 -4.04
CA ASN A 23 -0.94 14.39 -3.54
C ASN A 23 -0.86 15.68 -4.40
N LYS A 24 -1.59 16.73 -4.03
CA LYS A 24 -1.56 18.00 -4.80
C LYS A 24 -0.23 18.76 -4.72
N LYS A 25 0.58 18.50 -3.70
CA LYS A 25 1.84 19.20 -3.40
C LYS A 25 3.05 18.46 -3.95
N GLU A 26 3.06 17.14 -3.84
CA GLU A 26 4.23 16.30 -4.07
C GLU A 26 3.86 14.88 -4.52
N GLU A 27 4.88 14.20 -5.04
CA GLU A 27 4.85 12.82 -5.47
C GLU A 27 5.98 12.09 -4.74
N ILE A 28 5.62 11.08 -3.95
CA ILE A 28 6.54 10.34 -3.09
C ILE A 28 6.60 8.92 -3.59
N PHE A 29 7.82 8.40 -3.73
CA PHE A 29 8.10 7.03 -4.12
C PHE A 29 9.05 6.40 -3.11
N GLY A 30 8.61 5.35 -2.44
CA GLY A 30 9.37 4.74 -1.36
C GLY A 30 8.65 3.59 -0.68
N TYR A 31 9.23 3.12 0.42
CA TYR A 31 8.77 1.94 1.12
C TYR A 31 7.74 2.27 2.19
N PHE A 32 6.65 1.51 2.21
CA PHE A 32 5.61 1.64 3.21
C PHE A 32 6.14 1.31 4.62
N GLY A 33 6.13 2.30 5.50
CA GLY A 33 6.57 2.17 6.89
C GLY A 33 5.45 1.82 7.87
N GLY A 34 4.19 2.10 7.54
CA GLY A 34 3.02 1.84 8.38
C GLY A 34 1.94 2.91 8.26
N VAL A 35 0.86 2.75 9.03
CA VAL A 35 -0.22 3.73 9.16
C VAL A 35 -0.39 4.15 10.61
N HIS A 36 -0.58 5.45 10.84
CA HIS A 36 -0.96 5.97 12.14
C HIS A 36 -2.47 5.82 12.36
N ARG A 37 -2.86 4.95 13.29
CA ARG A 37 -4.28 4.52 13.45
C ARG A 37 -5.26 5.64 13.79
N SER A 38 -4.83 6.70 14.49
CA SER A 38 -5.74 7.78 14.91
C SER A 38 -5.97 8.82 13.81
N THR A 39 -5.02 9.00 12.90
CA THR A 39 -5.05 10.03 11.85
C THR A 39 -5.22 9.45 10.45
N GLY A 40 -5.03 8.13 10.28
CA GLY A 40 -5.05 7.47 8.97
C GLY A 40 -3.92 7.92 8.04
N THR A 41 -2.85 8.52 8.60
CA THR A 41 -1.71 9.00 7.83
C THR A 41 -0.72 7.87 7.56
N ILE A 42 -0.14 7.87 6.37
CA ILE A 42 0.83 6.88 5.90
C ILE A 42 2.24 7.38 6.23
N LYS A 43 3.08 6.45 6.65
CA LYS A 43 4.52 6.62 6.82
C LYS A 43 5.23 5.98 5.64
N ILE A 44 6.14 6.71 5.00
CA ILE A 44 6.95 6.23 3.88
C ILE A 44 8.43 6.44 4.21
N LYS A 45 9.25 5.43 3.94
CA LYS A 45 10.71 5.53 4.01
C LYS A 45 11.24 5.82 2.61
N SER A 46 12.05 6.86 2.48
CA SER A 46 12.66 7.21 1.21
C SER A 46 13.71 6.16 0.79
N TRP A 47 13.69 5.76 -0.49
CA TRP A 47 14.71 4.88 -1.07
C TRP A 47 16.09 5.53 -1.07
N HIS A 48 16.16 6.81 -1.46
CA HIS A 48 17.43 7.54 -1.60
C HIS A 48 18.04 7.94 -0.25
N LYS A 49 17.19 8.08 0.78
CA LYS A 49 17.59 8.61 2.08
C LYS A 49 16.89 7.83 3.19
N PRO A 50 17.40 6.65 3.59
CA PRO A 50 16.73 5.77 4.55
C PRO A 50 16.58 6.36 5.97
N LYS A 51 17.29 7.45 6.28
CA LYS A 51 17.12 8.20 7.54
C LYS A 51 15.98 9.23 7.47
N GLU A 52 15.55 9.61 6.27
CA GLU A 52 14.41 10.49 6.06
C GLU A 52 13.14 9.63 5.95
N ILE A 53 12.19 9.94 6.83
CA ILE A 53 10.89 9.28 6.90
C ILE A 53 9.85 10.35 6.61
N ASP A 54 9.11 10.17 5.54
CA ASP A 54 7.95 11.00 5.22
C ASP A 54 6.77 10.53 6.05
N GLU A 55 6.43 11.31 7.07
CA GLU A 55 5.30 11.04 7.97
C GLU A 55 4.15 12.03 7.74
N GLY A 56 2.94 11.63 8.10
CA GLY A 56 1.79 12.54 8.06
C GLY A 56 1.07 12.62 6.71
N ILE A 57 1.36 11.73 5.76
CA ILE A 57 0.73 11.73 4.44
C ILE A 57 -0.72 11.25 4.56
N GLY A 58 -1.69 12.15 4.34
CA GLY A 58 -3.11 11.82 4.42
C GLY A 58 -3.57 10.91 3.29
N SER A 59 -4.08 9.72 3.61
CA SER A 59 -4.49 8.70 2.64
C SER A 59 -5.77 9.04 1.86
N ARG A 60 -6.67 9.87 2.41
CA ARG A 60 -8.01 10.13 1.86
C ARG A 60 -8.01 10.98 0.58
N CYS A 61 -7.11 11.94 0.46
CA CYS A 61 -7.11 12.94 -0.62
C CYS A 61 -5.97 12.74 -1.62
N LEU A 62 -5.46 11.51 -1.72
CA LEU A 62 -4.44 11.16 -2.69
C LEU A 62 -5.02 11.19 -4.10
N LEU A 63 -4.25 11.74 -5.03
CA LEU A 63 -4.57 11.77 -6.46
C LEU A 63 -4.18 10.45 -7.13
N ASP A 64 -3.09 9.84 -6.67
CA ASP A 64 -2.59 8.56 -7.16
C ASP A 64 -2.08 7.74 -5.98
N PHE A 65 -2.41 6.44 -5.97
CA PHE A 65 -1.92 5.50 -4.97
C PHE A 65 -1.71 4.12 -5.61
N ARG A 66 -0.44 3.75 -5.79
CA ARG A 66 -0.02 2.52 -6.45
C ARG A 66 0.95 1.71 -5.60
N LYS A 67 0.86 0.40 -5.76
CA LYS A 67 1.76 -0.60 -5.15
C LYS A 67 2.63 -1.22 -6.24
N PHE A 68 3.88 -1.51 -5.88
CA PHE A 68 4.85 -2.15 -6.74
C PHE A 68 5.44 -3.36 -6.04
N GLN A 69 5.68 -4.42 -6.81
CA GLN A 69 6.43 -5.58 -6.38
C GLN A 69 7.88 -5.41 -6.84
N VAL A 70 8.83 -5.72 -5.96
CA VAL A 70 10.27 -5.62 -6.22
C VAL A 70 10.85 -7.03 -6.23
N ASP A 71 11.62 -7.35 -7.25
CA ASP A 71 12.37 -8.61 -7.35
C ASP A 71 13.69 -8.53 -6.57
N VAL A 72 14.37 -9.66 -6.36
CA VAL A 72 15.65 -9.78 -5.65
C VAL A 72 16.73 -8.89 -6.29
N LEU A 73 16.65 -8.66 -7.60
CA LEU A 73 17.57 -7.79 -8.34
C LEU A 73 17.22 -6.29 -8.27
N GLY A 74 16.13 -5.91 -7.59
CA GLY A 74 15.69 -4.52 -7.46
C GLY A 74 14.82 -4.01 -8.61
N ASN A 75 14.51 -4.86 -9.61
CA ASN A 75 13.53 -4.53 -10.64
C ASN A 75 12.14 -4.44 -10.01
N TYR A 76 11.33 -3.44 -10.40
CA TYR A 76 9.99 -3.25 -9.86
C TYR A 76 8.91 -3.26 -10.93
N THR A 77 7.76 -3.86 -10.61
CA THR A 77 6.58 -3.95 -11.47
C THR A 77 5.33 -3.49 -10.74
N GLU A 78 4.46 -2.75 -11.42
CA GLU A 78 3.21 -2.26 -10.82
C GLU A 78 2.23 -3.40 -10.57
N VAL A 79 1.69 -3.46 -9.35
CA VAL A 79 0.63 -4.40 -8.97
C VAL A 79 -0.72 -3.80 -9.34
N LYS A 80 -1.23 -4.19 -10.51
CA LYS A 80 -2.49 -3.64 -11.05
C LYS A 80 -3.73 -4.13 -10.29
N HIS A 81 -3.75 -5.41 -9.92
CA HIS A 81 -4.89 -6.05 -9.27
C HIS A 81 -4.44 -7.14 -8.31
N GLU A 82 -5.06 -7.19 -7.13
CA GLU A 82 -4.92 -8.28 -6.16
C GLU A 82 -6.28 -8.83 -5.77
N LYS A 83 -6.36 -10.14 -5.54
CA LYS A 83 -7.52 -10.73 -4.86
C LYS A 83 -7.36 -10.50 -3.37
N ARG A 84 -8.39 -9.92 -2.73
CA ARG A 84 -8.41 -9.75 -1.28
C ARG A 84 -8.26 -11.10 -0.58
N MET A 85 -7.16 -11.28 0.14
CA MET A 85 -6.91 -12.50 0.91
C MET A 85 -7.68 -12.46 2.24
N PRO A 86 -8.23 -13.61 2.69
CA PRO A 86 -8.79 -13.72 4.03
C PRO A 86 -7.68 -13.66 5.10
N ALA A 87 -8.04 -13.20 6.30
CA ALA A 87 -7.08 -13.09 7.42
C ALA A 87 -6.56 -14.45 7.91
N TYR A 88 -7.30 -15.52 7.68
CA TYR A 88 -6.92 -16.89 7.97
C TYR A 88 -7.23 -17.76 6.75
N ILE A 89 -6.33 -18.68 6.43
CA ILE A 89 -6.56 -19.69 5.38
C ILE A 89 -7.41 -20.79 5.99
N THR A 90 -8.66 -20.90 5.56
CA THR A 90 -9.53 -22.01 5.96
C THR A 90 -9.14 -23.28 5.22
N ARG A 91 -9.27 -24.45 5.87
CA ARG A 91 -8.96 -25.75 5.24
C ARG A 91 -9.73 -26.01 3.93
N LYS A 92 -10.85 -25.31 3.70
CA LYS A 92 -11.64 -25.39 2.46
C LYS A 92 -10.95 -24.75 1.25
N ASP A 93 -10.04 -23.80 1.45
CA ASP A 93 -9.32 -23.11 0.36
C ASP A 93 -8.17 -23.94 -0.22
N LYS A 94 -7.80 -25.06 0.41
CA LYS A 94 -6.70 -25.95 0.01
C LYS A 94 -7.09 -27.09 -0.94
N LYS A 95 -8.35 -27.18 -1.37
CA LYS A 95 -8.75 -28.18 -2.38
C LYS A 95 -8.53 -27.60 -3.77
N HIS A 96 -7.40 -27.95 -4.37
CA HIS A 96 -7.21 -28.05 -5.81
C HIS A 96 -6.82 -29.50 -6.11
#